data_AF-A0A2E7WPN5-F1
#
_entry.id   AF-A0A2E7WPN5-F1
#
_cell.length_a   1.000
_cell.length_b   1.000
_cell.length_c   1.000
_cell.angle_alpha   90.00
_cell.angle_beta   90.00
_cell.angle_gamma   90.00
#
_symmetry.space_group_name_H-M   'P 1'
#
loop_
_entity.id
_entity.type
_entity.pdbx_description
1 polymer ?
#
loop_
_entity_poly.entity_id
_entity_poly.type
_entity_poly.pdbx_seq_one_letter_code
_entity_poly.pdbx_strand_id
1 'polypeptide(L)'
;MSEEEIDQQFREMADKFIDLANGQAERVNRENVSLALLYAAARFNAFVVASHAKDITAYDADRERAAEYFRGQYQSMLDENMRDYREAFETLPYAHLIPDKSS
;
A
#
# COMPACT_ATOMS: atom_id res chain seq x y z
N MET A 1 -9.63 -20.89 -9.71
CA MET A 1 -8.28 -20.41 -9.39
C MET A 1 -7.96 -20.87 -7.98
N SER A 2 -6.73 -21.33 -7.73
CA SER A 2 -6.24 -21.57 -6.37
C SER A 2 -5.97 -20.25 -5.65
N GLU A 3 -5.83 -20.29 -4.32
CA GLU A 3 -5.43 -19.12 -3.53
C GLU A 3 -4.06 -18.59 -3.97
N GLU A 4 -3.12 -19.48 -4.28
CA GLU A 4 -1.78 -19.14 -4.76
C GLU A 4 -1.81 -18.40 -6.12
N GLU A 5 -2.72 -18.78 -7.02
CA GLU A 5 -2.92 -18.07 -8.29
C GLU A 5 -3.50 -16.66 -8.10
N ILE A 6 -4.36 -16.47 -7.09
CA ILE A 6 -4.93 -15.15 -6.74
C ILE A 6 -3.82 -14.25 -6.17
N ASP A 7 -3.02 -14.78 -5.25
CA ASP A 7 -1.92 -14.05 -4.63
C ASP A 7 -0.87 -13.63 -5.66
N GLN A 8 -0.54 -14.53 -6.59
CA GLN A 8 0.38 -14.22 -7.68
C GLN A 8 -0.15 -13.08 -8.57
N GLN A 9 -1.42 -13.15 -8.97
CA GLN A 9 -2.03 -12.08 -9.77
C GLN A 9 -2.08 -10.75 -9.02
N PHE A 10 -2.35 -10.78 -7.71
CA PHE A 10 -2.32 -9.59 -6.86
C PHE A 10 -0.93 -8.94 -6.84
N ARG A 11 0.13 -9.74 -6.64
CA ARG A 11 1.52 -9.27 -6.65
C ARG A 11 1.90 -8.67 -8.00
N GLU A 12 1.57 -9.34 -9.10
CA GLU A 12 1.84 -8.82 -10.45
C GLU A 12 1.12 -7.50 -10.75
N MET A 13 -0.07 -7.27 -10.17
CA MET A 13 -0.75 -5.98 -10.27
C MET A 13 -0.03 -4.91 -9.44
N ALA A 14 0.37 -5.23 -8.22
CA ALA A 14 1.11 -4.31 -7.35
C ALA A 14 2.44 -3.88 -8.00
N ASP A 15 3.20 -4.82 -8.57
CA ASP A 15 4.48 -4.57 -9.24
C ASP A 15 4.32 -3.56 -10.39
N LYS A 16 3.26 -3.68 -11.20
CA LYS A 16 2.98 -2.71 -12.28
C LYS A 16 2.75 -1.30 -11.75
N PHE A 17 2.10 -1.14 -10.60
CA PHE A 17 1.94 0.18 -9.98
C PHE A 17 3.26 0.71 -9.41
N ILE A 18 4.08 -0.16 -8.83
CA ILE A 18 5.41 0.18 -8.31
C ILE A 18 6.33 0.61 -9.46
N ASP A 19 6.32 -0.09 -10.60
CA ASP A 19 7.11 0.27 -11.78
C ASP A 19 6.77 1.68 -12.29
N LEU A 20 5.48 2.02 -12.33
CA LEU A 20 5.03 3.36 -12.67
C LEU A 20 5.50 4.39 -11.64
N ALA A 21 5.42 4.09 -10.35
CA ALA A 21 5.91 4.97 -9.29
C ALA A 21 7.43 5.18 -9.39
N ASN A 22 8.19 4.11 -9.64
CA ASN A 22 9.64 4.17 -9.84
C ASN A 22 10.01 5.07 -11.02
N GLY A 23 9.29 4.96 -12.15
CA GLY A 23 9.49 5.84 -13.30
C GLY A 23 9.21 7.33 -12.99
N GLN A 24 8.23 7.62 -12.13
CA GLN A 24 8.00 9.00 -11.67
C GLN A 24 9.11 9.47 -10.71
N ALA A 25 9.62 8.58 -9.87
CA ALA A 25 10.68 8.86 -8.90
C ALA A 25 12.04 9.19 -9.55
N GLU A 26 12.22 8.93 -10.84
CA GLU A 26 13.39 9.40 -11.62
C GLU A 26 13.40 10.92 -11.80
N ARG A 27 12.23 11.58 -11.73
CA ARG A 27 12.05 13.00 -12.06
C ARG A 27 11.49 13.83 -10.91
N VAL A 28 10.77 13.19 -10.00
CA VAL A 28 10.09 13.81 -8.86
C VAL A 28 10.57 13.15 -7.58
N ASN A 29 10.63 13.92 -6.49
CA ASN A 29 11.03 13.38 -5.20
C ASN A 29 10.11 12.22 -4.74
N ARG A 30 10.70 11.18 -4.14
CA ARG A 30 10.05 9.92 -3.77
C ARG A 30 8.90 10.11 -2.79
N GLU A 31 9.00 11.04 -1.85
CA GLU A 31 7.93 11.35 -0.90
C GLU A 31 6.70 11.91 -1.63
N ASN A 32 6.90 12.76 -2.64
CA ASN A 32 5.79 13.28 -3.46
C ASN A 32 5.14 12.18 -4.30
N VAL A 33 5.95 11.27 -4.86
CA VAL A 33 5.44 10.11 -5.60
C VAL A 33 4.65 9.18 -4.67
N SER A 34 5.13 8.94 -3.45
CA SER A 34 4.43 8.16 -2.43
C SER A 34 3.06 8.77 -2.08
N LEU A 35 3.00 10.09 -1.83
CA LEU A 35 1.74 10.79 -1.59
C LEU A 35 0.80 10.73 -2.79
N ALA A 36 1.34 10.85 -4.01
CA ALA A 36 0.55 10.72 -5.23
C ALA A 36 -0.03 9.30 -5.40
N LEU A 37 0.74 8.26 -5.05
CA LEU A 37 0.28 6.87 -5.08
C LEU A 37 -0.83 6.62 -4.06
N LEU A 38 -0.69 7.13 -2.84
CA LEU A 38 -1.72 7.07 -1.81
C LEU A 38 -3.02 7.78 -2.27
N TYR A 39 -2.88 8.95 -2.90
CA TYR A 39 -4.02 9.68 -3.45
C TYR A 39 -4.68 8.93 -4.62
N ALA A 40 -3.90 8.29 -5.49
CA ALA A 40 -4.41 7.47 -6.58
C ALA A 40 -5.20 6.26 -6.05
N ALA A 41 -4.67 5.56 -5.05
CA ALA A 41 -5.35 4.46 -4.38
C ALA A 41 -6.68 4.92 -3.75
N ALA A 42 -6.69 6.06 -3.06
CA ALA A 42 -7.92 6.61 -2.47
C ALA A 42 -9.00 6.90 -3.53
N ARG A 43 -8.62 7.48 -4.67
CA ARG A 43 -9.56 7.76 -5.78
C ARG A 43 -10.12 6.49 -6.40
N PHE A 44 -9.26 5.50 -6.64
CA PHE A 44 -9.68 4.24 -7.22
C PHE A 44 -10.60 3.46 -6.27
N ASN A 45 -10.25 3.39 -4.99
CA ASN A 45 -11.08 2.73 -3.97
C ASN A 45 -12.43 3.42 -3.79
N ALA A 46 -12.48 4.75 -3.83
CA ALA A 46 -13.75 5.50 -3.81
C ALA A 46 -14.63 5.17 -5.04
N PHE A 47 -14.02 5.03 -6.23
CA PHE A 47 -14.72 4.59 -7.43
C PHE A 47 -15.28 3.17 -7.28
N VAL A 48 -14.50 2.23 -6.71
CA VAL A 48 -14.98 0.85 -6.44
C VAL A 48 -16.22 0.87 -5.54
N VAL A 49 -16.19 1.62 -4.43
CA VAL A 49 -17.36 1.76 -3.54
C VAL A 49 -18.55 2.34 -4.29
N ALA A 50 -18.35 3.43 -5.04
CA ALA A 50 -19.42 4.06 -5.82
C ALA A 50 -20.02 3.10 -6.87
N SER A 51 -19.18 2.29 -7.53
CA SER A 51 -19.62 1.33 -8.56
C SER A 51 -20.46 0.17 -8.01
N HIS A 52 -20.38 -0.12 -6.72
CA HIS A 52 -21.20 -1.12 -6.05
C HIS A 52 -22.50 -0.56 -5.47
N ALA A 53 -22.60 0.76 -5.32
CA ALA A 53 -23.80 1.41 -4.81
C ALA A 53 -24.89 1.48 -5.90
N LYS A 54 -26.13 1.11 -5.53
CA LYS A 54 -27.28 1.20 -6.43
C LYS A 54 -27.80 2.63 -6.58
N ASP A 55 -27.67 3.42 -5.53
CA ASP A 55 -28.10 4.81 -5.43
C ASP A 55 -27.31 5.54 -4.34
N ILE A 56 -27.60 6.83 -4.16
CA ILE A 56 -26.93 7.67 -3.17
C ILE A 56 -27.19 7.23 -1.73
N THR A 57 -28.37 6.66 -1.43
CA THR A 57 -28.71 6.18 -0.09
C THR A 57 -27.86 4.97 0.28
N ALA A 58 -27.72 4.01 -0.65
CA ALA A 58 -26.85 2.86 -0.48
C ALA A 58 -25.37 3.28 -0.34
N TYR A 59 -24.93 4.23 -1.16
CA TYR A 59 -23.57 4.77 -1.07
C TYR A 59 -23.29 5.39 0.30
N ASP A 60 -24.17 6.27 0.79
CA ASP A 60 -23.99 6.94 2.07
C ASP A 60 -24.05 5.97 3.26
N ALA A 61 -24.82 4.89 3.16
CA ALA A 61 -24.89 3.85 4.20
C ALA A 61 -23.60 3.03 4.31
N ASP A 62 -22.89 2.79 3.20
CA ASP A 62 -21.72 1.91 3.16
C ASP A 62 -20.38 2.65 3.13
N ARG A 63 -20.34 3.94 2.76
CA ARG A 63 -19.09 4.70 2.56
C ARG A 63 -18.14 4.68 3.76
N GLU A 64 -18.67 4.80 4.98
CA GLU A 64 -17.84 4.89 6.19
C GLU A 64 -17.20 3.53 6.50
N ARG A 65 -17.99 2.46 6.38
CA ARG A 65 -17.50 1.09 6.56
C ARG A 65 -16.44 0.73 5.51
N ALA A 66 -16.65 1.14 4.27
CA ALA A 66 -15.66 0.94 3.21
C ALA A 66 -14.37 1.73 3.48
N ALA A 67 -14.48 2.99 3.91
CA ALA A 67 -13.33 3.80 4.26
C ALA A 67 -12.53 3.19 5.42
N GLU A 68 -13.21 2.69 6.45
CA GLU A 68 -12.57 1.97 7.55
C GLU A 68 -11.84 0.70 7.09
N TYR A 69 -12.50 -0.09 6.24
CA TYR A 69 -11.90 -1.27 5.64
C TYR A 69 -10.60 -0.94 4.89
N PHE A 70 -10.62 0.04 3.97
CA PHE A 70 -9.42 0.39 3.20
C PHE A 70 -8.29 0.96 4.07
N ARG A 71 -8.60 1.77 5.09
CA ARG A 71 -7.60 2.24 6.05
C ARG A 71 -6.96 1.08 6.80
N GLY A 72 -7.77 0.11 7.27
CA GLY A 72 -7.27 -1.07 7.96
C GLY A 72 -6.39 -1.96 7.08
N GLN A 73 -6.80 -2.18 5.83
CA GLN A 73 -5.98 -2.93 4.86
C GLN A 73 -4.64 -2.24 4.60
N TYR A 74 -4.65 -0.92 4.34
CA TYR A 74 -3.43 -0.17 4.12
C TYR A 74 -2.50 -0.21 5.34
N GLN A 75 -3.03 -0.01 6.54
CA GLN A 75 -2.26 -0.08 7.78
C GLN A 75 -1.57 -1.44 7.93
N SER A 76 -2.31 -2.53 7.73
CA SER A 76 -1.77 -3.89 7.84
C SER A 76 -0.63 -4.14 6.84
N MET A 77 -0.83 -3.77 5.57
CA MET A 77 0.19 -3.95 4.53
C MET A 77 1.44 -3.08 4.80
N LEU A 78 1.23 -1.85 5.27
CA LEU A 78 2.34 -0.95 5.60
C LEU A 78 3.17 -1.49 6.77
N ASP A 79 2.50 -1.97 7.82
CA ASP A 79 3.17 -2.53 9.00
C ASP A 79 3.97 -3.80 8.67
N GLU A 80 3.43 -4.66 7.79
CA GLU A 80 4.13 -5.84 7.28
C GLU A 80 5.39 -5.44 6.50
N ASN A 81 5.28 -4.54 5.54
CA ASN A 81 6.43 -4.08 4.76
C ASN A 81 7.49 -3.38 5.64
N MET A 82 7.07 -2.57 6.63
CA MET A 82 7.99 -1.94 7.56
C MET A 82 8.71 -2.96 8.45
N ARG A 83 8.03 -4.05 8.84
CA ARG A 83 8.63 -5.16 9.56
C ARG A 83 9.68 -5.86 8.70
N ASP A 84 9.39 -6.12 7.43
CA ASP A 84 10.34 -6.74 6.50
C ASP A 84 11.62 -5.90 6.38
N TYR A 85 11.48 -4.57 6.25
CA TYR A 85 12.64 -3.68 6.26
C TYR A 85 13.39 -3.70 7.60
N ARG A 86 12.68 -3.75 8.74
CA ARG A 86 13.30 -3.84 10.07
C ARG A 86 14.15 -5.11 10.20
N GLU A 87 13.60 -6.26 9.81
CA GLU A 87 14.29 -7.55 9.83
C GLU A 87 15.48 -7.57 8.86
N ALA A 88 15.33 -6.95 7.69
CA ALA A 88 16.44 -6.77 6.74
C ALA A 88 17.60 -5.98 7.38
N PHE A 89 17.33 -4.91 8.15
CA PHE A 89 18.38 -4.16 8.84
C PHE A 89 19.09 -4.96 9.95
N GLU A 90 18.38 -5.81 10.68
CA GLU A 90 18.95 -6.67 11.72
C GLU A 90 19.80 -7.81 11.15
N THR A 91 19.47 -8.27 9.94
CA THR A 91 20.16 -9.38 9.27
C THR A 91 21.33 -8.95 8.37
N LEU A 92 21.58 -7.65 8.25
CA LEU A 92 22.77 -7.15 7.53
C LEU A 92 24.05 -7.71 8.17
N PRO A 93 25.02 -8.24 7.39
CA PRO A 93 26.25 -8.86 7.90
C PRO A 93 27.10 -7.97 8.84
N TYR A 94 26.80 -6.68 8.92
CA TYR A 94 27.48 -5.68 9.73
C TYR A 94 26.55 -4.96 10.72
N ALA A 95 25.36 -5.49 11.00
CA ALA A 95 24.44 -4.89 11.97
C ALA A 95 25.10 -4.73 13.37
N HIS A 96 25.99 -5.66 13.73
CA HIS A 96 26.85 -5.60 14.92
C HIS A 96 27.94 -4.50 14.88
N LEU A 97 28.16 -3.85 13.73
CA LEU A 97 29.07 -2.71 13.55
C LEU A 97 28.33 -1.37 13.52
N ILE A 98 27.00 -1.36 13.48
CA ILE A 98 26.22 -0.13 13.57
C ILE A 98 26.14 0.23 15.06
N PRO A 99 26.74 1.35 15.52
CA PRO A 99 26.68 1.74 16.92
C PRO A 99 25.22 1.93 17.31
N ASP A 100 24.85 1.36 18.46
CA ASP A 100 23.54 1.59 19.05
C ASP A 100 23.30 3.10 19.20
N LYS A 101 22.30 3.62 18.47
CA LYS A 101 21.90 5.04 18.59
C LYS A 101 20.96 5.29 19.77
N SER A 102 20.93 4.38 20.75
CA SER A 102 20.33 4.60 22.06
C SER A 102 21.28 5.38 22.97
N SER A 103 21.19 6.71 22.95
CA SER A 103 21.63 7.58 24.06
C SER A 103 20.67 8.74 24.18
#